data_AF-W1DQ18-F1
#
_entry.id   AF-W1DQ18-F1
#
_cell.length_a   1.000
_cell.length_b   1.000
_cell.length_c   1.000
_cell.angle_alpha   90.00
_cell.angle_beta   90.00
_cell.angle_gamma   90.00
#
_symmetry.space_group_name_H-M   'P 1'
#
loop_
_entity.id
_entity.type
_entity.pdbx_description
1 polymer ?
#
loop_
_entity_poly.entity_id
_entity_poly.type
_entity_poly.pdbx_seq_one_letter_code
_entity_poly.pdbx_strand_id
1 'polypeptide(L)'
;MFTAENVQDDTPFCGEDFRADWSMLNHLLREEGYELPWPFKQSAKWFSPGGSSILAFTKDYSFNSIAGLNLSSIDKLNESYVKHYLRD
;
A
#
# COMPACT_ATOMS: atom_id res chain seq x y z
N MET A 1 -12.37 20.78 -18.10
CA MET A 1 -13.37 20.23 -17.16
C MET A 1 -13.37 18.73 -17.40
N PHE A 2 -12.62 17.96 -16.61
CA PHE A 2 -12.52 16.51 -16.81
C PHE A 2 -13.75 15.88 -16.15
N THR A 3 -14.71 15.48 -16.98
CA THR A 3 -15.85 14.67 -16.53
C THR A 3 -15.30 13.29 -16.23
N ALA A 4 -15.31 12.90 -14.95
CA ALA A 4 -15.08 11.52 -14.56
C ALA A 4 -16.17 10.68 -15.22
N GLU A 5 -15.82 9.97 -16.28
CA GLU A 5 -16.68 8.96 -16.86
C GLU A 5 -16.92 7.91 -15.78
N ASN A 6 -18.21 7.59 -15.58
CA ASN A 6 -18.68 6.61 -14.61
C ASN A 6 -18.32 5.22 -15.14
N VAL A 7 -17.04 4.87 -15.06
CA VAL A 7 -16.59 3.49 -15.27
C VAL A 7 -17.21 2.70 -14.14
N GLN A 8 -18.15 1.83 -14.48
CA GLN A 8 -18.66 0.83 -13.58
C GLN A 8 -17.43 0.00 -13.16
N ASP A 9 -16.93 0.30 -11.97
CA ASP A 9 -15.67 -0.20 -11.46
C ASP A 9 -15.91 -1.68 -11.13
N ASP A 10 -15.70 -2.55 -12.11
CA ASP A 10 -15.68 -4.02 -11.95
C ASP A 10 -14.38 -4.42 -11.23
N THR A 11 -14.05 -3.64 -10.20
CA THR A 11 -12.85 -3.78 -9.41
C THR A 11 -13.04 -4.98 -8.49
N PRO A 12 -12.07 -5.90 -8.40
CA PRO A 12 -12.12 -7.02 -7.47
C PRO A 12 -11.94 -6.58 -6.01
N PHE A 13 -11.73 -5.28 -5.76
CA PHE A 13 -11.55 -4.69 -4.44
C PHE A 13 -12.88 -4.17 -3.91
N CYS A 14 -13.23 -4.58 -2.69
CA CYS A 14 -14.46 -4.17 -2.02
C CYS A 14 -14.39 -2.74 -1.46
N GLY A 15 -13.18 -2.22 -1.22
CA GLY A 15 -12.94 -0.86 -0.73
C GLY A 15 -13.24 -0.66 0.77
N GLU A 16 -14.00 -1.55 1.40
CA GLU A 16 -14.45 -1.44 2.79
C GLU A 16 -13.63 -2.29 3.77
N ASP A 17 -12.98 -3.36 3.30
CA ASP A 17 -12.13 -4.22 4.11
C ASP A 17 -10.70 -4.28 3.56
N PHE A 18 -9.82 -3.55 4.24
CA PHE A 18 -8.39 -3.55 3.96
C PHE A 18 -7.77 -4.95 3.89
N ARG A 19 -8.18 -5.87 4.77
CA ARG A 19 -7.58 -7.23 4.80
C ARG A 19 -8.02 -8.04 3.59
N ALA A 20 -9.29 -7.92 3.20
CA ALA A 20 -9.82 -8.58 2.02
C ALA A 20 -9.14 -8.04 0.75
N ASP A 21 -9.10 -6.72 0.60
CA ASP A 21 -8.49 -6.05 -0.55
C ASP A 21 -6.99 -6.32 -0.64
N TRP A 22 -6.31 -6.38 0.52
CA TRP A 22 -4.92 -6.77 0.59
C TRP A 22 -4.68 -8.22 0.13
N SER A 23 -5.55 -9.14 0.54
CA SER A 23 -5.47 -10.54 0.10
C SER A 23 -5.66 -10.65 -1.41
N MET A 24 -6.65 -9.93 -1.95
CA MET A 24 -6.92 -9.88 -3.39
C MET A 24 -5.73 -9.31 -4.18
N LEU A 25 -5.16 -8.20 -3.72
CA LEU A 25 -4.00 -7.58 -4.37
C LEU A 25 -2.81 -8.54 -4.43
N ASN A 26 -2.51 -9.23 -3.32
CA ASN A 26 -1.42 -10.21 -3.30
C ASN A 26 -1.68 -11.39 -4.24
N HIS A 27 -2.93 -11.83 -4.37
CA HIS A 27 -3.29 -12.91 -5.28
C HIS A 27 -3.04 -12.50 -6.73
N LEU A 28 -3.60 -11.38 -7.17
CA LEU A 28 -3.46 -10.87 -8.55
C LEU A 28 -2.00 -10.63 -8.93
N LEU A 29 -1.21 -10.04 -8.01
CA LEU A 29 0.21 -9.80 -8.28
C LEU A 29 1.01 -11.10 -8.45
N ARG A 30 0.70 -12.13 -7.67
CA ARG A 30 1.35 -13.43 -7.78
C ARG A 30 1.00 -14.15 -9.08
N GLU A 31 -0.25 -14.05 -9.54
CA GLU A 31 -0.65 -14.59 -10.85
C GLU A 31 0.16 -13.95 -11.98
N GLU A 32 0.42 -12.65 -11.87
CA GLU A 32 1.25 -11.88 -12.81
C GLU A 32 2.77 -12.04 -12.58
N GLY A 33 3.19 -12.90 -11.64
CA GLY A 33 4.59 -13.19 -11.35
C GLY A 33 5.33 -12.10 -10.58
N TYR A 34 4.62 -11.13 -9.99
CA TYR A 34 5.18 -10.08 -9.15
C TYR A 34 5.09 -10.47 -7.66
N GLU A 35 6.17 -10.24 -6.94
CA GLU A 35 6.13 -10.25 -5.47
C GLU A 35 5.90 -8.82 -4.94
N LEU A 36 4.96 -8.69 -4.02
CA LEU A 36 4.67 -7.42 -3.37
C LEU A 36 5.82 -7.07 -2.41
N PRO A 37 6.45 -5.89 -2.52
CA PRO A 37 7.60 -5.58 -1.70
C PRO A 37 7.26 -5.59 -0.20
N TRP A 38 8.19 -6.11 0.59
CA TRP A 38 8.18 -6.08 2.06
C TRP A 38 7.79 -4.72 2.70
N PRO A 39 8.20 -3.55 2.14
CA PRO A 39 7.85 -2.23 2.65
C PRO A 39 6.35 -1.96 2.86
N PHE A 40 5.44 -2.55 2.07
CA PHE A 40 4.01 -2.35 2.30
C PHE A 40 3.57 -2.95 3.64
N LYS A 41 4.01 -4.18 3.93
CA LYS A 41 3.69 -4.85 5.20
C LYS A 41 4.25 -4.08 6.38
N GLN A 42 5.41 -3.44 6.18
CA GLN A 42 6.01 -2.58 7.19
C GLN A 42 5.19 -1.31 7.42
N SER A 43 4.79 -0.59 6.37
CA SER A 43 4.02 0.65 6.54
C SER A 43 2.67 0.42 7.22
N ALA A 44 1.94 -0.62 6.85
CA ALA A 44 0.66 -0.95 7.51
C ALA A 44 0.84 -1.36 8.98
N LYS A 45 2.03 -1.88 9.36
CA LYS A 45 2.35 -2.26 10.74
C LYS A 45 2.87 -1.09 11.56
N TRP A 46 3.60 -0.17 10.94
CA TRP A 46 4.30 0.91 11.62
C TRP A 46 3.39 2.07 11.96
N PHE A 47 2.36 2.33 11.13
CA PHE A 47 1.47 3.46 11.28
C PHE A 47 0.06 3.02 11.74
N SER A 48 -0.59 3.87 12.52
CA SER A 48 -2.01 3.71 12.84
C SER A 48 -2.90 3.89 11.60
N PRO A 49 -4.16 3.41 11.60
CA PRO A 49 -5.07 3.58 10.46
C PRO A 49 -5.15 5.04 9.98
N GLY A 50 -5.02 5.25 8.66
CA GLY A 50 -4.96 6.57 8.05
C GLY A 50 -3.67 7.35 8.32
N GLY A 51 -2.60 6.71 8.81
CA GLY A 51 -1.26 7.28 8.98
C GLY A 51 -0.29 6.97 7.85
N SER A 52 -0.69 6.14 6.89
CA SER A 52 0.07 5.83 5.69
C SER A 52 -0.89 5.69 4.52
N SER A 53 -0.49 6.16 3.34
CA SER A 53 -1.29 6.12 2.11
C SER A 53 -0.38 6.03 0.90
N ILE A 54 -0.70 5.11 -0.02
CA ILE A 54 0.06 4.99 -1.26
C ILE A 54 -0.43 6.04 -2.25
N LEU A 55 0.53 6.77 -2.82
CA LEU A 55 0.27 7.82 -3.79
C LEU A 55 0.42 7.33 -5.24
N ALA A 56 1.38 6.43 -5.47
CA ALA A 56 1.70 5.96 -6.82
C ALA A 56 2.37 4.59 -6.79
N PHE A 57 2.29 3.90 -7.93
CA PHE A 57 3.01 2.66 -8.18
C PHE A 57 3.81 2.78 -9.48
N THR A 58 4.91 2.04 -9.56
CA THR A 58 5.67 1.85 -10.80
C THR A 58 6.20 0.43 -10.90
N LYS A 59 6.40 -0.07 -12.11
CA LYS A 59 7.06 -1.36 -12.34
C LYS A 59 8.56 -1.21 -12.11
N ASP A 60 9.14 -2.12 -11.35
CA ASP A 60 10.58 -2.25 -11.18
C ASP A 60 11.05 -3.52 -11.89
N TYR A 61 11.49 -3.33 -13.14
CA TYR A 61 11.98 -4.41 -13.99
C TYR A 61 13.29 -5.02 -13.49
N SER A 62 14.07 -4.30 -12.67
CA SER A 62 15.36 -4.79 -12.16
C SER A 62 15.16 -5.95 -11.20
N PHE A 63 14.03 -5.95 -10.48
CA PHE A 63 13.67 -6.96 -9.48
C PHE A 63 12.40 -7.73 -9.84
N ASN A 64 11.85 -7.54 -11.04
CA ASN A 64 10.55 -8.06 -11.47
C ASN A 64 9.46 -7.84 -10.39
N SER A 65 9.34 -6.60 -9.92
CA SER A 65 8.45 -6.23 -8.80
C SER A 65 7.69 -4.94 -9.09
N ILE A 66 6.85 -4.51 -8.13
CA ILE A 66 6.16 -3.22 -8.18
C ILE A 66 6.65 -2.35 -7.02
N ALA A 67 7.24 -1.20 -7.33
CA ALA A 67 7.60 -0.20 -6.32
C ALA A 67 6.41 0.72 -6.04
N GLY A 68 6.17 1.04 -4.76
CA GLY A 68 5.12 1.96 -4.32
C GLY A 68 5.69 3.19 -3.64
N LEU A 69 5.18 4.38 -4.00
CA LEU A 69 5.43 5.62 -3.28
C LEU A 69 4.42 5.76 -2.14
N ASN A 70 4.91 5.76 -0.91
CA ASN A 70 4.07 5.82 0.28
C ASN A 70 4.25 7.15 1.01
N LEU A 71 3.14 7.84 1.27
CA LEU A 71 3.09 9.02 2.12
C LEU A 71 2.68 8.61 3.53
N SER A 72 3.56 8.87 4.48
CA SER A 72 3.33 8.49 5.88
C SER A 72 3.44 9.69 6.80
N SER A 73 2.47 9.81 7.72
CA SER A 73 2.42 10.86 8.74
C SER A 73 3.22 10.39 9.96
N ILE A 74 4.32 11.10 10.25
CA ILE A 74 5.21 10.78 11.37
C ILE A 74 4.46 10.79 12.72
N ASP A 75 3.50 11.70 12.89
CA ASP A 75 2.70 11.81 14.12
C ASP A 75 1.79 10.60 14.36
N LYS A 76 1.55 9.79 13.32
CA LYS A 76 0.74 8.57 13.38
C LYS A 76 1.60 7.30 13.42
N LEU A 77 2.93 7.43 13.52
CA LEU A 77 3.84 6.31 13.74
C LEU A 77 3.59 5.73 15.13
N ASN A 78 3.43 4.41 15.22
CA ASN A 78 3.18 3.74 16.50
C ASN A 78 4.38 3.94 17.45
N GLU A 79 4.09 4.06 18.75
CA GLU A 79 5.07 4.48 19.75
C GLU A 79 6.31 3.56 19.83
N SER A 80 6.13 2.25 19.62
CA SER A 80 7.23 1.29 19.57
C SER A 80 8.24 1.59 18.46
N TYR A 81 7.77 2.11 17.33
CA TYR A 81 8.60 2.49 16.19
C TYR A 81 9.14 3.91 16.32
N VAL A 82 8.40 4.84 16.94
CA VAL A 82 8.94 6.17 17.31
C VAL A 82 10.19 6.02 18.18
N LYS A 83 10.14 5.17 19.21
CA LYS A 83 11.28 4.88 20.09
C LYS A 83 12.44 4.18 19.40
N HIS A 84 12.20 3.53 18.26
CA HIS A 84 13.26 2.80 17.56
C HIS A 84 13.95 3.64 16.49
N TYR A 85 13.23 4.57 15.87
CA TYR A 85 13.71 5.31 14.68
C TYR A 85 13.89 6.81 14.90
N LEU A 86 13.20 7.41 15.88
CA LEU A 86 13.17 8.88 16.05
C LEU A 86 13.69 9.35 17.40
N ARG A 87 13.88 8.45 18.36
CA ARG A 87 14.41 8.77 19.68
C ARG A 87 15.47 7.72 20.00
N ASP A 88 16.66 8.17 20.33
CA ASP A 88 17.75 7.32 20.83
C ASP A 88 17.44 6.79 22.24
#